data_AF-A0A9E4BWJ6-F1
#
_entry.id   AF-A0A9E4BWJ6-F1
#
_cell.length_a   1.000
_cell.length_b   1.000
_cell.length_c   1.000
_cell.angle_alpha   90.00
_cell.angle_beta   90.00
_cell.angle_gamma   90.00
#
_symmetry.space_group_name_H-M   'P 1'
#
loop_
_entity.id
_entity.type
_entity.pdbx_description
1 polymer ?
#
loop_
_entity_poly.entity_id
_entity_poly.type
_entity_poly.pdbx_seq_one_letter_code
_entity_poly.pdbx_strand_id
1 'polypeptide(L)'
;GWLGDREEDDVEDHLGRPSWLNIDDRLGVVFSGTGDAVYLNRHYYKPYRAIADDLTLSRQANGQAVRAGEEAGSLAALIIPEQAHEDTPACRLDVLTGPVQSACLVTDDYLAAANFASDRRVCAFTRTRCEEVVVYAGATVVANGDTVRVDVPLNSGSACLLAETHSLRVDGDTRIDSTPDGGIFVTNTGTDGLAFEITSGEDAARHRSVDAGETIRIG
;
A
#
# COMPACT_ATOMS: atom_id res chain seq x y z
N GLY A 1 23.93 -4.30 25.87
CA GLY A 1 25.00 -4.44 24.85
C GLY A 1 26.36 -4.39 25.51
N TRP A 2 27.36 -5.00 24.85
CA TRP A 2 28.78 -4.92 25.20
C TRP A 2 29.47 -3.89 24.27
N LEU A 3 30.67 -3.42 24.62
CA LEU A 3 31.44 -2.50 23.77
C LEU A 3 32.63 -3.27 23.20
N GLY A 4 32.67 -3.35 21.86
CA GLY A 4 33.76 -3.94 21.11
C GLY A 4 34.91 -2.95 20.92
N ASP A 5 36.11 -3.49 20.76
CA ASP A 5 37.33 -2.73 20.47
C ASP A 5 37.72 -2.84 18.98
N ARG A 6 37.01 -3.66 18.18
CA ARG A 6 37.29 -3.92 16.75
C ARG A 6 36.00 -4.03 15.93
N GLU A 7 36.07 -3.78 14.62
CA GLU A 7 34.93 -3.94 13.69
C GLU A 7 34.38 -5.37 13.65
N GLU A 8 35.24 -6.36 13.89
CA GLU A 8 34.87 -7.79 13.97
C GLU A 8 33.94 -8.10 15.16
N ASP A 9 33.81 -7.17 16.11
CA ASP A 9 32.91 -7.29 17.25
C ASP A 9 31.46 -6.94 16.89
N ASP A 10 31.20 -6.34 15.72
CA ASP A 10 29.86 -6.08 15.22
C ASP A 10 29.17 -7.40 14.83
N VAL A 11 27.90 -7.55 15.21
CA VAL A 11 27.10 -8.74 14.90
C VAL A 11 26.15 -8.40 13.76
N GLU A 12 26.33 -9.06 12.62
CA GLU A 12 25.44 -8.97 11.47
C GLU A 12 24.57 -10.22 11.37
N ASP A 13 23.25 -10.03 11.28
CA ASP A 13 22.27 -11.08 11.02
C ASP A 13 21.56 -10.83 9.69
N HIS A 14 21.60 -11.84 8.82
CA HIS A 14 20.97 -11.82 7.50
C HIS A 14 19.59 -12.44 7.59
N LEU A 15 18.59 -11.57 7.76
CA LEU A 15 17.18 -11.97 7.91
C LEU A 15 16.56 -12.47 6.59
N GLY A 16 17.25 -12.28 5.46
CA GLY A 16 16.80 -12.71 4.14
C GLY A 16 15.71 -11.78 3.60
N ARG A 17 14.56 -12.33 3.21
CA ARG A 17 13.44 -11.54 2.65
C ARG A 17 12.14 -11.86 3.37
N PRO A 18 12.06 -11.58 4.68
CA PRO A 18 10.82 -11.81 5.40
C PRO A 18 9.78 -10.82 4.90
N SER A 19 8.51 -11.23 4.86
CA SER A 19 7.40 -10.34 4.49
C SER A 19 7.03 -9.38 5.63
N TRP A 20 7.48 -9.66 6.85
CA TRP A 20 7.27 -8.83 8.03
C TRP A 20 8.38 -9.04 9.07
N LEU A 21 8.56 -8.05 9.95
CA LEU A 21 9.42 -8.09 11.12
C LEU A 21 8.68 -7.47 12.31
N ASN A 22 8.97 -7.92 13.52
CA ASN A 22 8.55 -7.26 14.74
C ASN A 22 9.77 -6.98 15.63
N ILE A 23 9.86 -5.76 16.16
CA ILE A 23 10.95 -5.33 17.03
C ILE A 23 10.40 -5.17 18.45
N ASP A 24 10.90 -6.00 19.36
CA ASP A 24 10.64 -5.96 20.80
C ASP A 24 9.16 -5.90 21.21
N ASP A 25 8.27 -6.49 20.41
CA ASP A 25 6.82 -6.49 20.66
C ASP A 25 6.20 -5.07 20.69
N ARG A 26 6.84 -4.14 19.95
CA ARG A 26 6.54 -2.70 19.99
C ARG A 26 6.56 -2.03 18.63
N LEU A 27 7.07 -2.68 17.60
CA LEU A 27 7.11 -2.13 16.26
C LEU A 27 6.93 -3.24 15.23
N GLY A 28 5.77 -3.28 14.61
CA GLY A 28 5.49 -4.13 13.47
C GLY A 28 5.98 -3.45 12.20
N VAL A 29 6.59 -4.21 11.30
CA VAL A 29 7.00 -3.74 9.98
C VAL A 29 6.55 -4.77 8.95
N VAL A 30 5.65 -4.39 8.06
CA VAL A 30 5.30 -5.20 6.87
C VAL A 30 5.94 -4.51 5.67
N PHE A 31 6.71 -5.24 4.86
CA PHE A 31 7.44 -4.61 3.78
C PHE A 31 7.70 -5.54 2.61
N SER A 32 7.97 -4.92 1.46
CA SER A 32 8.42 -5.59 0.25
C SER A 32 9.51 -4.74 -0.38
N GLY A 33 10.58 -5.38 -0.84
CA GLY A 33 11.68 -4.70 -1.48
C GLY A 33 12.53 -5.65 -2.31
N THR A 34 13.44 -5.09 -3.11
CA THR A 34 14.29 -5.86 -4.02
C THR A 34 15.53 -6.46 -3.36
N GLY A 35 15.94 -5.94 -2.19
CA GLY A 35 17.10 -6.37 -1.42
C GLY A 35 16.76 -7.30 -0.26
N ASP A 36 17.79 -7.62 0.53
CA ASP A 36 17.67 -8.45 1.73
C ASP A 36 17.58 -7.58 2.98
N ALA A 37 16.80 -8.03 3.96
CA ALA A 37 16.76 -7.46 5.29
C ALA A 37 17.97 -7.91 6.11
N VAL A 38 18.63 -6.96 6.77
CA VAL A 38 19.85 -7.18 7.55
C VAL A 38 19.75 -6.39 8.85
N TYR A 39 20.03 -7.07 9.96
CA TYR A 39 20.20 -6.45 11.27
C TYR A 39 21.68 -6.39 11.59
N LEU A 40 22.14 -5.24 12.10
CA LEU A 40 23.52 -5.02 12.50
C LEU A 40 23.54 -4.43 13.91
N ASN A 41 24.03 -5.21 14.87
CA ASN A 41 24.36 -4.74 16.21
C ASN A 41 25.81 -4.27 16.21
N ARG A 42 26.01 -2.96 16.23
CA ARG A 42 27.32 -2.32 16.20
C ARG A 42 27.85 -2.19 17.62
N HIS A 43 28.93 -2.89 17.88
CA HIS A 43 29.66 -2.85 19.13
C HIS A 43 30.89 -1.95 19.04
N TYR A 44 31.34 -1.60 17.82
CA TYR A 44 32.49 -0.74 17.58
C TYR A 44 32.19 0.43 16.64
N TYR A 45 32.46 1.65 17.10
CA TYR A 45 32.33 2.88 16.29
C TYR A 45 33.46 3.87 16.63
N LYS A 46 34.13 4.44 15.61
CA LYS A 46 35.10 5.55 15.77
C LYS A 46 34.49 6.81 15.15
N PRO A 47 34.36 7.95 15.84
CA PRO A 47 35.12 8.38 17.03
C PRO A 47 34.41 8.28 18.40
N TYR A 48 33.19 7.73 18.47
CA TYR A 48 32.42 7.62 19.72
C TYR A 48 32.15 6.16 20.06
N ARG A 49 32.38 5.76 21.33
CA ARG A 49 31.94 4.46 21.87
C ARG A 49 30.41 4.44 21.99
N ALA A 50 29.73 4.22 20.88
CA ALA A 50 28.29 4.07 20.81
C ALA A 50 27.96 2.63 20.42
N ILE A 51 26.96 2.05 21.08
CA ILE A 51 26.29 0.84 20.63
C ILE A 51 25.15 1.33 19.72
N ALA A 52 25.07 0.80 18.51
CA ALA A 52 24.00 1.16 17.57
C ALA A 52 23.38 -0.11 17.01
N ASP A 53 22.05 -0.10 16.90
CA ASP A 53 21.27 -1.16 16.29
C ASP A 53 20.74 -0.63 14.96
N ASP A 54 21.25 -1.16 13.85
CA ASP A 54 20.86 -0.76 12.50
C ASP A 54 20.01 -1.88 11.89
N LEU A 55 18.76 -1.58 11.54
CA LEU A 55 17.91 -2.47 10.74
C LEU A 55 17.79 -1.90 9.32
N THR A 56 18.26 -2.66 8.33
CA THR A 56 18.10 -2.36 6.91
C THR A 56 17.08 -3.30 6.31
N LEU A 57 16.02 -2.78 5.66
CA LEU A 57 14.91 -3.61 5.14
C LEU A 57 15.12 -4.11 3.70
N SER A 58 15.95 -3.44 2.89
CA SER A 58 16.16 -3.78 1.48
C SER A 58 17.60 -3.46 1.06
N ARG A 59 18.56 -4.18 1.63
CA ARG A 59 19.98 -4.01 1.32
C ARG A 59 20.33 -4.68 0.00
N GLN A 60 20.88 -3.92 -0.94
CA GLN A 60 21.50 -4.46 -2.15
C GLN A 60 22.97 -4.74 -1.89
N ALA A 61 23.36 -6.01 -1.85
CA ALA A 61 24.71 -6.42 -1.47
C ALA A 61 25.80 -6.03 -2.49
N ASN A 62 25.43 -5.85 -3.75
CA ASN A 62 26.34 -5.53 -4.84
C ASN A 62 25.94 -4.20 -5.49
N GLY A 63 26.91 -3.34 -5.76
CA GLY A 63 26.67 -2.13 -6.55
C GLY A 63 26.11 -2.49 -7.92
N GLN A 64 24.91 -2.02 -8.23
CA GLN A 64 24.28 -2.21 -9.52
C GLN A 64 24.50 -0.98 -10.40
N ALA A 65 25.03 -1.18 -11.60
CA ALA A 65 25.04 -0.11 -12.60
C ALA A 65 23.61 0.10 -13.12
N VAL A 66 23.07 1.28 -12.87
CA VAL A 66 21.71 1.67 -13.28
C VAL A 66 21.80 2.83 -14.26
N ARG A 67 20.96 2.82 -15.29
CA ARG A 67 20.86 3.96 -16.22
C ARG A 67 20.00 5.06 -15.62
N ALA A 68 20.18 6.28 -16.12
CA ALA A 68 19.29 7.38 -15.77
C ALA A 68 17.84 7.02 -16.11
N GLY A 69 16.96 7.07 -15.11
CA GLY A 69 15.54 6.72 -15.24
C GLY A 69 15.19 5.24 -15.06
N GLU A 70 16.19 4.37 -14.88
CA GLU A 70 15.97 2.97 -14.52
C GLU A 70 15.72 2.84 -13.01
N GLU A 71 14.84 1.92 -12.62
CA GLU A 71 14.59 1.63 -11.21
C GLU A 71 15.85 0.99 -10.59
N ALA A 72 16.47 1.68 -9.64
CA ALA A 72 17.62 1.15 -8.93
C ALA A 72 17.25 0.10 -7.87
N GLY A 73 16.03 0.21 -7.34
CA GLY A 73 15.44 -0.72 -6.38
C GLY A 73 14.14 -0.15 -5.85
N SER A 74 13.36 -1.00 -5.19
CA SER A 74 12.11 -0.62 -4.54
C SER A 74 12.08 -1.06 -3.09
N LEU A 75 11.36 -0.28 -2.30
CA LEU A 75 11.00 -0.57 -0.92
C LEU A 75 9.64 0.08 -0.67
N ALA A 76 8.67 -0.72 -0.28
CA ALA A 76 7.44 -0.29 0.36
C ALA A 76 7.42 -0.86 1.77
N ALA A 77 7.10 -0.03 2.75
CA ALA A 77 7.05 -0.43 4.15
C ALA A 77 5.86 0.23 4.85
N LEU A 78 5.14 -0.59 5.61
CA LEU A 78 4.15 -0.20 6.59
C LEU A 78 4.82 -0.36 7.95
N ILE A 79 4.96 0.75 8.67
CA ILE A 79 5.55 0.79 10.00
C ILE A 79 4.41 1.03 10.99
N ILE A 80 4.27 0.13 11.95
CA ILE A 80 3.13 0.07 12.87
C ILE A 80 3.67 0.16 14.30
N PRO A 81 3.74 1.38 14.87
CA PRO A 81 4.12 1.56 16.27
C PRO A 81 3.17 0.84 17.22
N GLU A 82 3.71 0.37 18.34
CA GLU A 82 2.97 -0.34 19.40
C GLU A 82 2.31 -1.64 18.94
N GLN A 83 2.75 -2.19 17.80
CA GLN A 83 2.23 -3.44 17.28
C GLN A 83 2.90 -4.65 17.93
N ALA A 84 2.08 -5.55 18.47
CA ALA A 84 2.56 -6.83 18.99
C ALA A 84 3.01 -7.77 17.87
N HIS A 85 3.95 -8.67 18.21
CA HIS A 85 4.49 -9.68 17.33
C HIS A 85 3.40 -10.59 16.76
N GLU A 86 2.42 -10.96 17.57
CA GLU A 86 1.36 -11.89 17.18
C GLU A 86 0.41 -11.33 16.12
N ASP A 87 0.19 -10.01 16.10
CA ASP A 87 -0.71 -9.38 15.12
C ASP A 87 0.00 -8.86 13.88
N THR A 88 1.31 -8.59 13.96
CA THR A 88 2.11 -8.06 12.83
C THR A 88 1.92 -8.86 11.52
N PRO A 89 1.86 -10.20 11.52
CA PRO A 89 1.67 -10.99 10.30
C PRO A 89 0.28 -10.84 9.66
N ALA A 90 -0.71 -10.34 10.40
CA ALA A 90 -2.09 -10.15 9.91
C ALA A 90 -2.25 -8.82 9.17
N CYS A 91 -1.36 -7.85 9.40
CA CYS A 91 -1.36 -6.55 8.73
C CYS A 91 -1.08 -6.70 7.24
N ARG A 92 -1.72 -5.86 6.42
CA ARG A 92 -1.62 -5.94 4.96
C ARG A 92 -1.00 -4.68 4.37
N LEU A 93 -0.07 -4.88 3.44
CA LEU A 93 0.47 -3.82 2.61
C LEU A 93 0.43 -4.25 1.15
N ASP A 94 -0.46 -3.62 0.39
CA ASP A 94 -0.53 -3.79 -1.05
C ASP A 94 0.18 -2.63 -1.75
N VAL A 95 0.98 -2.95 -2.76
CA VAL A 95 1.58 -1.96 -3.68
C VAL A 95 0.86 -2.08 -5.02
N LEU A 96 0.11 -1.03 -5.38
CA LEU A 96 -0.63 -1.04 -6.64
C LEU A 96 0.29 -0.64 -7.80
N THR A 97 0.06 -1.25 -8.95
CA THR A 97 0.80 -0.91 -10.19
C THR A 97 0.22 0.35 -10.79
N GLY A 98 1.04 1.39 -10.96
CA GLY A 98 0.62 2.69 -11.49
C GLY A 98 1.47 3.20 -12.65
N PRO A 99 1.19 4.41 -13.15
CA PRO A 99 2.00 5.07 -14.16
C PRO A 99 3.44 5.32 -13.69
N VAL A 100 4.36 5.53 -14.64
CA VAL A 100 5.73 5.98 -14.35
C VAL A 100 5.70 7.26 -13.50
N GLN A 101 6.62 7.39 -12.54
CA GLN A 101 6.67 8.50 -11.57
C GLN A 101 5.41 8.60 -10.69
N SER A 102 4.87 7.47 -10.27
CA SER A 102 3.80 7.42 -9.26
C SER A 102 4.05 6.29 -8.27
N ALA A 103 3.38 6.35 -7.13
CA ALA A 103 3.32 5.27 -6.14
C ALA A 103 1.91 5.21 -5.55
N CYS A 104 1.46 4.00 -5.23
CA CYS A 104 0.20 3.79 -4.51
C CYS A 104 0.34 2.60 -3.57
N LEU A 105 0.06 2.85 -2.30
CA LEU A 105 0.13 1.89 -1.20
C LEU A 105 -1.26 1.80 -0.58
N VAL A 106 -1.72 0.58 -0.31
CA VAL A 106 -2.98 0.33 0.38
C VAL A 106 -2.70 -0.51 1.63
N THR A 107 -3.27 -0.10 2.75
CA THR A 107 -3.22 -0.79 4.04
C THR A 107 -4.56 -0.61 4.72
N ASP A 108 -5.14 -1.69 5.22
CA ASP A 108 -6.42 -1.69 5.93
C ASP A 108 -7.44 -0.77 5.22
N ASP A 109 -7.87 0.29 5.90
CA ASP A 109 -8.89 1.25 5.45
C ASP A 109 -8.29 2.49 4.75
N TYR A 110 -7.05 2.43 4.28
CA TYR A 110 -6.33 3.59 3.74
C TYR A 110 -5.63 3.32 2.41
N LEU A 111 -5.64 4.34 1.56
CA LEU A 111 -4.87 4.43 0.33
C LEU A 111 -4.00 5.67 0.34
N ALA A 112 -2.69 5.48 0.22
CA ALA A 112 -1.72 6.55 0.01
C ALA A 112 -1.26 6.55 -1.45
N ALA A 113 -1.42 7.67 -2.15
CA ALA A 113 -1.00 7.79 -3.55
C ALA A 113 -0.17 9.05 -3.78
N ALA A 114 0.81 8.96 -4.68
CA ALA A 114 1.73 10.04 -5.00
C ALA A 114 1.96 10.16 -6.51
N ASN A 115 2.11 11.41 -6.96
CA ASN A 115 2.49 11.78 -8.31
C ASN A 115 3.80 12.58 -8.27
N PHE A 116 4.88 11.96 -8.76
CA PHE A 116 6.20 12.57 -8.89
C PHE A 116 6.45 13.19 -10.26
N ALA A 117 5.50 13.06 -11.21
CA ALA A 117 5.59 13.69 -12.51
C ALA A 117 5.44 15.22 -12.40
N SER A 118 5.90 15.93 -13.43
CA SER A 118 5.87 17.39 -13.50
C SER A 118 4.48 17.99 -13.79
N ASP A 119 3.53 17.17 -14.22
CA ASP A 119 2.18 17.57 -14.63
C ASP A 119 1.10 16.98 -13.71
N ARG A 120 -0.05 17.66 -13.67
CA ARG A 120 -1.26 17.14 -13.03
C ARG A 120 -1.85 16.04 -13.91
N ARG A 121 -2.22 14.92 -13.31
CA ARG A 121 -2.84 13.79 -14.03
C ARG A 121 -3.77 12.98 -13.14
N VAL A 122 -4.60 12.17 -13.76
CA VAL A 122 -5.30 11.06 -13.08
C VAL A 122 -4.35 9.87 -13.08
N CYS A 123 -3.91 9.46 -11.89
CA CYS A 123 -3.06 8.30 -11.75
C CYS A 123 -3.94 7.05 -11.64
N ALA A 124 -3.78 6.14 -12.60
CA ALA A 124 -4.52 4.90 -12.70
C ALA A 124 -3.75 3.75 -12.05
N PHE A 125 -4.12 3.39 -10.83
CA PHE A 125 -3.47 2.33 -10.06
C PHE A 125 -4.24 1.03 -10.18
N THR A 126 -3.56 -0.11 -10.31
CA THR A 126 -4.20 -1.40 -10.57
C THR A 126 -3.72 -2.48 -9.62
N ARG A 127 -4.61 -3.41 -9.30
CA ARG A 127 -4.34 -4.67 -8.60
C ARG A 127 -5.30 -5.76 -9.07
N THR A 128 -4.97 -7.01 -8.72
CA THR A 128 -5.94 -8.11 -8.79
C THR A 128 -7.13 -7.81 -7.89
N ARG A 129 -8.33 -8.14 -8.36
CA ARG A 129 -9.58 -7.95 -7.65
C ARG A 129 -9.60 -8.77 -6.36
N CYS A 130 -9.94 -8.09 -5.26
CA CYS A 130 -10.23 -8.71 -3.98
C CYS A 130 -11.73 -9.01 -3.87
N GLU A 131 -12.12 -9.75 -2.83
CA GLU A 131 -13.53 -10.04 -2.54
C GLU A 131 -14.37 -8.76 -2.40
N GLU A 132 -13.78 -7.73 -1.78
CA GLU A 132 -14.40 -6.42 -1.59
C GLU A 132 -13.71 -5.36 -2.45
N VAL A 133 -14.53 -4.49 -3.04
CA VAL A 133 -14.14 -3.30 -3.76
C VAL A 133 -14.24 -2.12 -2.81
N VAL A 134 -13.09 -1.64 -2.35
CA VAL A 134 -12.95 -0.52 -1.42
C VAL A 134 -13.10 0.80 -2.18
N VAL A 135 -13.88 1.73 -1.61
CA VAL A 135 -14.18 3.05 -2.14
C VAL A 135 -13.47 4.10 -1.30
N TYR A 136 -12.75 5.01 -1.97
CA TYR A 136 -12.00 6.07 -1.34
C TYR A 136 -12.55 7.44 -1.72
N ALA A 137 -12.62 8.36 -0.77
CA ALA A 137 -13.15 9.69 -1.00
C ALA A 137 -12.41 10.41 -2.15
N GLY A 138 -13.16 10.88 -3.16
CA GLY A 138 -12.59 11.61 -4.30
C GLY A 138 -11.88 10.74 -5.35
N ALA A 139 -11.96 9.41 -5.25
CA ALA A 139 -11.43 8.48 -6.24
C ALA A 139 -12.54 7.82 -7.07
N THR A 140 -12.17 7.39 -8.27
CA THR A 140 -12.99 6.47 -9.07
C THR A 140 -12.40 5.08 -8.95
N VAL A 141 -13.23 4.07 -8.70
CA VAL A 141 -12.83 2.66 -8.66
C VAL A 141 -13.54 1.92 -9.79
N VAL A 142 -12.81 1.18 -10.60
CA VAL A 142 -13.34 0.38 -11.69
C VAL A 142 -12.94 -1.07 -11.46
N ALA A 143 -13.91 -1.94 -11.24
CA ALA A 143 -13.71 -3.38 -11.22
C ALA A 143 -14.13 -3.96 -12.56
N ASN A 144 -13.20 -4.62 -13.25
CA ASN A 144 -13.46 -5.30 -14.52
C ASN A 144 -12.80 -6.69 -14.50
N GLY A 145 -13.60 -7.74 -14.62
CA GLY A 145 -13.14 -9.12 -14.42
C GLY A 145 -12.34 -9.26 -13.12
N ASP A 146 -11.11 -9.76 -13.24
CA ASP A 146 -10.19 -10.00 -12.13
C ASP A 146 -9.30 -8.79 -11.76
N THR A 147 -9.58 -7.61 -12.30
CA THR A 147 -8.78 -6.40 -12.07
C THR A 147 -9.60 -5.32 -11.39
N VAL A 148 -9.00 -4.64 -10.41
CA VAL A 148 -9.50 -3.38 -9.86
C VAL A 148 -8.53 -2.28 -10.21
N ARG A 149 -9.07 -1.19 -10.75
CA ARG A 149 -8.36 0.05 -11.05
C ARG A 149 -8.88 1.18 -10.16
N VAL A 150 -7.99 1.91 -9.51
CA VAL A 150 -8.30 3.11 -8.72
C VAL A 150 -7.69 4.32 -9.41
N ASP A 151 -8.53 5.25 -9.84
CA ASP A 151 -8.16 6.50 -10.48
C ASP A 151 -8.16 7.63 -9.45
N VAL A 152 -6.97 8.20 -9.20
CA VAL A 152 -6.78 9.29 -8.24
C VAL A 152 -6.27 10.55 -8.96
N PRO A 153 -7.01 11.67 -8.96
CA PRO A 153 -6.53 12.92 -9.52
C PRO A 153 -5.47 13.56 -8.62
N LEU A 154 -4.23 13.68 -9.10
CA LEU A 154 -3.10 14.21 -8.33
C LEU A 154 -2.43 15.38 -9.06
N ASN A 155 -2.04 16.40 -8.29
CA ASN A 155 -1.21 17.50 -8.79
C ASN A 155 0.24 17.03 -9.00
N SER A 156 1.02 17.82 -9.72
CA SER A 156 2.47 17.64 -9.86
C SER A 156 3.16 17.67 -8.49
N GLY A 157 4.05 16.71 -8.24
CA GLY A 157 4.83 16.63 -6.99
C GLY A 157 4.00 16.53 -5.71
N SER A 158 2.81 15.92 -5.78
CA SER A 158 1.88 15.84 -4.64
C SER A 158 1.55 14.41 -4.26
N ALA A 159 1.08 14.25 -3.01
CA ALA A 159 0.58 13.00 -2.48
C ALA A 159 -0.71 13.24 -1.70
N CYS A 160 -1.52 12.20 -1.57
CA CYS A 160 -2.71 12.18 -0.73
C CYS A 160 -2.76 10.90 0.10
N LEU A 161 -3.44 11.00 1.23
CA LEU A 161 -3.91 9.86 2.01
C LEU A 161 -5.43 9.90 1.98
N LEU A 162 -6.05 8.84 1.49
CA LEU A 162 -7.50 8.70 1.39
C LEU A 162 -7.93 7.60 2.35
N ALA A 163 -8.90 7.92 3.21
CA ALA A 163 -9.59 6.91 4.00
C ALA A 163 -10.66 6.23 3.14
N GLU A 164 -10.90 4.95 3.43
CA GLU A 164 -12.07 4.23 2.99
C GLU A 164 -13.33 4.99 3.43
N THR A 165 -14.29 5.08 2.53
CA THR A 165 -15.64 5.54 2.86
C THR A 165 -16.61 4.37 2.93
N HIS A 166 -16.50 3.43 2.00
CA HIS A 166 -17.34 2.24 1.89
C HIS A 166 -16.56 1.09 1.25
N SER A 167 -17.00 -0.13 1.52
CA SER A 167 -16.58 -1.35 0.85
C SER A 167 -17.81 -2.05 0.29
N LEU A 168 -17.67 -2.60 -0.91
CA LEU A 168 -18.74 -3.28 -1.61
C LEU A 168 -18.30 -4.70 -1.98
N ARG A 169 -19.12 -5.70 -1.64
CA ARG A 169 -19.03 -7.03 -2.24
C ARG A 169 -19.89 -7.03 -3.50
N VAL A 170 -19.22 -7.10 -4.64
CA VAL A 170 -19.85 -6.99 -5.97
C VAL A 170 -19.31 -8.09 -6.87
N ASP A 171 -20.21 -8.78 -7.57
CA ASP A 171 -19.88 -9.80 -8.57
C ASP A 171 -20.31 -9.29 -9.95
N GLY A 172 -19.33 -8.93 -10.78
CA GLY A 172 -19.54 -8.29 -12.08
C GLY A 172 -18.74 -7.00 -12.28
N ASP A 173 -18.84 -6.45 -13.48
CA ASP A 173 -18.11 -5.26 -13.89
C ASP A 173 -18.81 -3.99 -13.39
N THR A 174 -18.08 -3.16 -12.65
CA THR A 174 -18.64 -1.95 -12.04
C THR A 174 -17.67 -0.78 -12.06
N ARG A 175 -18.24 0.42 -12.13
CA ARG A 175 -17.55 1.68 -11.88
C ARG A 175 -18.20 2.34 -10.67
N ILE A 176 -17.37 2.76 -9.72
CA ILE A 176 -17.79 3.46 -8.51
C ILE A 176 -17.12 4.83 -8.52
N ASP A 177 -17.90 5.90 -8.57
CA ASP A 177 -17.40 7.27 -8.48
C ASP A 177 -17.70 7.81 -7.07
N SER A 178 -16.65 8.14 -6.32
CA SER A 178 -16.78 8.82 -5.03
C SER A 178 -16.34 10.27 -5.16
N THR A 179 -17.22 11.18 -4.80
CA THR A 179 -16.95 12.61 -4.81
C THR A 179 -16.35 13.06 -3.47
N PRO A 180 -15.56 14.15 -3.44
CA PRO A 180 -14.97 14.65 -2.19
C PRO A 180 -15.99 15.10 -1.13
N ASP A 181 -17.24 15.39 -1.52
CA ASP A 181 -18.35 15.75 -0.64
C ASP A 181 -19.15 14.54 -0.13
N GLY A 182 -18.68 13.32 -0.39
CA GLY A 182 -19.24 12.08 0.14
C GLY A 182 -20.30 11.41 -0.73
N GLY A 183 -20.59 11.96 -1.91
CA GLY A 183 -21.46 11.30 -2.89
C GLY A 183 -20.81 10.05 -3.46
N ILE A 184 -21.54 8.93 -3.48
CA ILE A 184 -21.06 7.66 -4.03
C ILE A 184 -22.05 7.15 -5.06
N PHE A 185 -21.57 6.97 -6.28
CA PHE A 185 -22.35 6.53 -7.43
C PHE A 185 -21.81 5.20 -7.93
N VAL A 186 -22.68 4.21 -8.04
CA VAL A 186 -22.34 2.88 -8.58
C VAL A 186 -22.98 2.75 -9.95
N THR A 187 -22.15 2.54 -10.96
CA THR A 187 -22.53 2.28 -12.35
C THR A 187 -22.28 0.82 -12.68
N ASN A 188 -23.28 0.15 -13.23
CA ASN A 188 -23.11 -1.18 -13.80
C ASN A 188 -22.54 -1.04 -15.21
N THR A 189 -21.29 -1.47 -15.42
CA THR A 189 -20.62 -1.42 -16.72
C THR A 189 -20.69 -2.73 -17.49
N GLY A 190 -21.31 -3.76 -16.92
CA GLY A 190 -21.55 -5.06 -17.55
C GLY A 190 -22.79 -5.08 -18.45
N THR A 191 -23.10 -6.28 -18.96
CA THR A 191 -24.24 -6.53 -19.85
C THR A 191 -25.49 -7.03 -19.14
N ASP A 192 -25.33 -7.62 -17.95
CA ASP A 192 -26.41 -8.17 -17.13
C ASP A 192 -26.67 -7.28 -15.91
N GLY A 193 -27.76 -7.52 -15.19
CA GLY A 193 -28.04 -6.82 -13.93
C GLY A 193 -26.96 -7.11 -12.88
N LEU A 194 -26.54 -6.07 -12.17
CA LEU A 194 -25.50 -6.13 -11.15
C LEU A 194 -26.13 -6.10 -9.77
N ALA A 195 -25.88 -7.13 -8.95
CA ALA A 195 -26.22 -7.13 -7.53
C ALA A 195 -24.96 -6.88 -6.69
N PHE A 196 -25.10 -6.08 -5.63
CA PHE A 196 -24.00 -5.84 -4.70
C PHE A 196 -24.50 -5.62 -3.28
N GLU A 197 -23.61 -5.88 -2.33
CA GLU A 197 -23.78 -5.65 -0.90
C GLU A 197 -22.82 -4.55 -0.46
N ILE A 198 -23.31 -3.58 0.30
CA ILE A 198 -22.49 -2.58 0.98
C ILE A 198 -22.04 -3.19 2.31
N THR A 199 -20.74 -3.44 2.48
CA THR A 199 -20.18 -4.14 3.65
C THR A 199 -19.65 -3.20 4.74
N SER A 200 -19.32 -1.96 4.39
CA SER A 200 -18.92 -0.90 5.34
C SER A 200 -19.55 0.46 4.98
N GLY A 201 -19.46 1.44 5.90
CA GLY A 201 -20.03 2.79 5.76
C GLY A 201 -21.41 2.96 6.41
N GLU A 202 -22.05 4.11 6.19
CA GLU A 202 -23.36 4.46 6.83
C GLU A 202 -24.49 3.51 6.42
N ASP A 203 -24.35 2.88 5.25
CA ASP A 203 -25.35 2.04 4.61
C ASP A 203 -24.99 0.53 4.64
N ALA A 204 -24.12 0.11 5.56
CA ALA A 204 -23.68 -1.27 5.70
C ALA A 204 -24.83 -2.30 5.82
N ALA A 205 -24.59 -3.51 5.31
CA ALA A 205 -25.52 -4.64 5.18
C ALA A 205 -26.73 -4.41 4.25
N ARG A 206 -26.71 -3.35 3.42
CA ARG A 206 -27.74 -3.13 2.39
C ARG A 206 -27.39 -3.85 1.09
N HIS A 207 -28.39 -4.53 0.54
CA HIS A 207 -28.33 -5.13 -0.79
C HIS A 207 -28.98 -4.20 -1.81
N ARG A 208 -28.32 -4.01 -2.95
CA ARG A 208 -28.80 -3.18 -4.06
C ARG A 208 -28.63 -3.92 -5.37
N SER A 209 -29.40 -3.50 -6.37
CA SER A 209 -29.28 -3.97 -7.74
C SER A 209 -29.31 -2.79 -8.71
N VAL A 210 -28.57 -2.91 -9.81
CA VAL A 210 -28.45 -1.88 -10.85
C VAL A 210 -28.53 -2.55 -12.22
N ASP A 211 -29.45 -2.10 -13.06
CA ASP A 211 -29.57 -2.62 -14.42
C ASP A 211 -28.36 -2.23 -15.27
N ALA A 212 -28.11 -2.97 -16.35
CA ALA A 212 -26.96 -2.75 -17.22
C ALA A 212 -26.93 -1.32 -17.77
N GLY A 213 -25.79 -0.64 -17.59
CA GLY A 213 -25.59 0.75 -18.01
C GLY A 213 -26.25 1.80 -17.10
N GLU A 214 -26.97 1.40 -16.05
CA GLU A 214 -27.56 2.32 -15.09
C GLU A 214 -26.58 2.75 -14.00
N THR A 215 -26.90 3.85 -13.34
CA THR A 215 -26.14 4.41 -12.21
C THR A 215 -27.09 4.73 -11.06
N ILE A 216 -26.74 4.29 -9.85
CA ILE A 216 -27.47 4.63 -8.64
C ILE A 216 -26.56 5.34 -7.63
N ARG A 217 -27.15 6.17 -6.78
CA ARG A 217 -26.46 6.79 -5.65
C ARG A 217 -26.66 5.94 -4.39
N ILE A 218 -25.59 5.69 -3.64
CA ILE A 218 -25.62 4.90 -2.39
C ILE A 218 -25.10 5.64 -1.15
N GLY A 219 -24.52 6.83 -1.33
CA GLY A 219 -24.08 7.78 -0.30
C GLY A 219 -24.13 9.19 -0.86
#